data_AF-A0A392RWH0-F1
#
_entry.id   AF-A0A392RWH0-F1
#
_cell.length_a   1.000
_cell.length_b   1.000
_cell.length_c   1.000
_cell.angle_alpha   90.00
_cell.angle_beta   90.00
_cell.angle_gamma   90.00
#
_symmetry.space_group_name_H-M   'P 1'
#
loop_
_entity.id
_entity.type
_entity.pdbx_description
1 polymer ?
#
loop_
_entity_poly.entity_id
_entity_poly.type
_entity_poly.pdbx_seq_one_letter_code
_entity_poly.pdbx_strand_id
1 'polypeptide(L)'
;IDRFDGGAIPTQPQQGSGSEWSYTHSEHELASLLHNLDINTHFRMPNVYYQTQGTLYSEAMSYRQQYPPPPFYPRFQSPEEWNEYRRADQVDYNAIMDRNEAVFYEQYGAHMRAQEEQ
;
A
#
# COMPACT_ATOMS: atom_id res chain seq x y z
N ILE A 1 -4.16 26.57 -10.77
CA ILE A 1 -3.68 25.17 -10.66
C ILE A 1 -3.95 24.56 -12.01
N ASP A 2 -2.93 24.52 -12.86
CA ASP A 2 -2.98 23.87 -14.17
C ASP A 2 -1.54 23.49 -14.50
N ARG A 3 -1.23 22.21 -14.32
CA ARG A 3 0.14 21.65 -14.48
C ARG A 3 0.08 20.18 -14.88
N PHE A 4 -0.79 19.84 -15.82
CA PHE A 4 -0.67 18.60 -16.58
C PHE A 4 -0.42 19.00 -18.03
N ASP A 5 0.86 19.11 -18.37
CA ASP A 5 1.33 19.20 -19.75
C ASP A 5 1.07 17.84 -20.41
N GLY A 6 0.44 17.85 -21.58
CA GLY A 6 -0.08 16.67 -22.30
C GLY A 6 1.02 15.82 -22.94
N GLY A 7 2.03 15.43 -22.16
CA GLY A 7 3.16 14.61 -22.60
C GLY A 7 3.04 13.17 -22.11
N ALA A 8 2.69 12.27 -23.04
CA ALA A 8 2.70 10.82 -22.91
C ALA A 8 1.91 10.23 -21.72
N ILE A 9 0.69 9.75 -22.01
CA ILE A 9 0.12 8.66 -21.20
C ILE A 9 1.19 7.54 -21.22
N PRO A 10 1.65 7.03 -20.07
CA PRO A 10 2.50 5.85 -20.06
C PRO A 10 1.72 4.75 -20.76
N THR A 11 2.08 4.43 -22.00
CA THR A 11 1.62 3.20 -22.64
C THR A 11 2.25 2.08 -21.84
N GLN A 12 1.50 1.56 -20.86
CA GLN A 12 1.75 0.22 -20.35
C GLN A 12 1.75 -0.67 -21.59
N PRO A 13 2.87 -1.36 -21.91
CA PRO A 13 2.91 -2.22 -23.06
C PRO A 13 1.79 -3.25 -22.92
N GLN A 14 0.79 -3.18 -23.80
CA GLN A 14 -0.22 -4.24 -23.87
C GLN A 14 0.51 -5.54 -24.14
N GLN A 15 0.27 -6.54 -23.29
CA GLN A 15 0.74 -7.90 -23.48
C GLN A 15 0.12 -8.44 -24.78
N GLY A 16 0.80 -8.18 -25.89
CA GLY A 16 0.53 -8.80 -27.17
C GLY A 16 0.92 -10.28 -27.10
N SER A 17 0.21 -11.09 -27.87
CA SER A 17 0.26 -12.56 -28.00
C SER A 17 1.64 -13.16 -28.40
N GLY A 18 2.76 -12.63 -27.90
CA GLY A 18 4.11 -13.09 -28.20
C GLY A 18 5.19 -12.69 -27.19
N SER A 19 4.85 -12.09 -26.04
CA SER A 19 5.80 -11.91 -24.94
C SER A 19 5.93 -13.20 -24.12
N GLU A 20 7.15 -13.57 -23.76
CA GLU A 20 7.52 -14.66 -22.84
C GLU A 20 7.00 -14.38 -21.42
N TRP A 21 5.68 -14.37 -21.26
CA TRP A 21 5.01 -14.13 -19.99
C TRP A 21 4.99 -15.43 -19.20
N SER A 22 5.77 -15.46 -18.13
CA SER A 22 5.99 -16.65 -17.31
C SER A 22 4.93 -16.88 -16.23
N TYR A 23 3.89 -16.04 -16.17
CA TYR A 23 2.87 -16.07 -15.12
C TYR A 23 1.51 -16.50 -15.67
N THR A 24 0.70 -17.16 -14.84
CA THR A 24 -0.66 -17.56 -15.21
C THR A 24 -1.66 -16.41 -15.08
N HIS A 25 -1.41 -15.45 -14.17
CA HIS A 25 -2.22 -14.25 -14.02
C HIS A 25 -1.70 -13.12 -14.90
N SER A 26 -2.57 -12.17 -15.23
CA SER A 26 -2.18 -10.96 -15.98
C SER A 26 -1.27 -10.05 -15.15
N GLU A 27 -0.46 -9.23 -15.81
CA GLU A 27 0.37 -8.22 -15.12
C GLU A 27 -0.49 -7.30 -14.24
N HIS A 28 -1.68 -6.94 -14.72
CA HIS A 28 -2.60 -6.09 -14.00
C HIS A 28 -3.08 -6.71 -12.68
N GLU A 29 -3.39 -8.01 -12.66
CA GLU A 29 -3.79 -8.71 -11.44
C GLU A 29 -2.65 -8.77 -10.42
N LEU A 30 -1.43 -9.07 -10.89
CA LEU A 30 -0.24 -9.11 -10.04
C LEU A 30 0.07 -7.73 -9.45
N ALA A 31 0.09 -6.69 -10.29
CA ALA A 31 0.35 -5.31 -9.88
C ALA A 31 -0.72 -4.78 -8.92
N SER A 32 -2.00 -5.08 -9.16
CA SER A 32 -3.11 -4.66 -8.30
C SER A 32 -3.03 -5.32 -6.92
N LEU A 33 -2.68 -6.61 -6.85
CA LEU A 33 -2.47 -7.27 -5.57
C LEU A 33 -1.30 -6.63 -4.81
N LEU A 34 -0.16 -6.44 -5.46
CA LEU A 34 1.02 -5.81 -4.84
C LEU A 34 0.72 -4.40 -4.33
N HIS A 35 0.00 -3.60 -5.11
CA HIS A 35 -0.42 -2.26 -4.73
C HIS A 35 -1.27 -2.27 -3.45
N ASN A 36 -2.25 -3.17 -3.37
CA ASN A 36 -3.09 -3.32 -2.17
C ASN A 36 -2.27 -3.80 -0.96
N LEU A 37 -1.33 -4.73 -1.16
CA LEU A 37 -0.44 -5.17 -0.09
C LEU A 37 0.41 -4.01 0.45
N ASP A 38 0.99 -3.20 -0.43
CA ASP A 38 1.82 -2.05 -0.04
C ASP A 38 0.99 -0.98 0.68
N ILE A 39 -0.24 -0.71 0.23
CA ILE A 39 -1.22 0.14 0.93
C ILE A 39 -1.49 -0.41 2.33
N ASN A 40 -1.84 -1.69 2.44
CA ASN A 40 -2.17 -2.30 3.72
C ASN A 40 -0.98 -2.29 4.68
N THR A 41 0.24 -2.53 4.18
CA THR A 41 1.46 -2.39 4.98
C THR A 41 1.66 -0.95 5.46
N HIS A 42 1.49 0.04 4.57
CA HIS A 42 1.65 1.45 4.93
C HIS A 42 0.65 1.90 6.00
N PHE A 43 -0.62 1.50 5.87
CA PHE A 43 -1.68 1.79 6.86
C PHE A 43 -1.73 0.80 8.04
N ARG A 44 -0.79 -0.16 8.12
CA ARG A 44 -0.77 -1.25 9.11
C ARG A 44 -2.10 -2.02 9.22
N MET A 45 -2.83 -2.12 8.12
CA MET A 45 -4.07 -2.87 8.05
C MET A 45 -3.78 -4.38 7.89
N PRO A 46 -4.51 -5.25 8.60
CA PRO A 46 -4.37 -6.68 8.41
C PRO A 46 -4.82 -7.09 7.01
N ASN A 47 -4.02 -7.92 6.34
CA ASN A 47 -4.38 -8.54 5.06
C ASN A 47 -5.30 -9.74 5.32
N VAL A 48 -6.60 -9.48 5.49
CA VAL A 48 -7.58 -10.51 5.89
C VAL A 48 -8.02 -11.40 4.72
N TYR A 49 -8.05 -10.84 3.50
CA TYR A 49 -8.74 -11.46 2.36
C TYR A 49 -7.82 -12.19 1.37
N TYR A 50 -6.52 -12.22 1.61
CA TYR A 50 -5.57 -12.82 0.67
C TYR A 50 -5.11 -14.20 1.12
N GLN A 51 -5.28 -15.18 0.25
CA GLN A 51 -4.73 -16.52 0.45
C GLN A 51 -3.23 -16.52 0.07
N THR A 52 -2.37 -16.41 1.08
CA THR A 52 -0.91 -16.35 0.89
C THR A 52 -0.28 -17.64 0.35
N GLN A 53 -1.04 -18.75 0.33
CA GLN A 53 -0.63 -20.03 -0.27
C GLN A 53 -1.12 -20.20 -1.72
N GLY A 54 -1.89 -19.23 -2.24
CA GLY A 54 -2.45 -19.28 -3.60
C GLY A 54 -1.44 -18.89 -4.68
N THR A 55 -1.69 -19.35 -5.91
CA THR A 55 -0.83 -19.08 -7.08
C THR A 55 -0.71 -17.59 -7.40
N LEU A 56 -1.81 -16.83 -7.30
CA LEU A 56 -1.80 -15.38 -7.49
C LEU A 56 -0.80 -14.68 -6.54
N TYR A 57 -0.80 -15.07 -5.26
CA TYR A 57 0.10 -14.48 -4.27
C TYR A 57 1.56 -14.86 -4.55
N SER A 58 1.84 -16.13 -4.84
CA SER A 58 3.21 -16.55 -5.16
C SER A 58 3.75 -15.89 -6.43
N GLU A 59 2.93 -15.79 -7.49
CA GLU A 59 3.31 -15.11 -8.73
C GLU A 59 3.52 -13.61 -8.50
N ALA A 60 2.68 -12.96 -7.69
CA ALA A 60 2.86 -11.55 -7.34
C ALA A 60 4.16 -11.33 -6.55
N MET A 61 4.52 -12.24 -5.63
CA MET A 61 5.80 -12.16 -4.91
C MET A 61 7.00 -12.39 -5.83
N SER A 62 6.91 -13.31 -6.78
CA SER A 62 7.94 -13.50 -7.82
C SER A 62 8.08 -12.28 -8.72
N TYR A 63 6.96 -11.69 -9.15
CA TYR A 63 6.93 -10.46 -9.94
C TYR A 63 7.58 -9.29 -9.17
N ARG A 64 7.27 -9.13 -7.88
CA ARG A 64 7.93 -8.12 -7.01
C ARG A 64 9.43 -8.36 -6.85
N GLN A 65 9.90 -9.60 -6.84
CA GLN A 65 11.34 -9.88 -6.78
C GLN A 65 12.04 -9.47 -8.08
N GLN A 66 11.38 -9.69 -9.22
CA GLN A 66 11.89 -9.29 -10.53
C GLN A 66 11.86 -7.77 -10.71
N TYR A 67 10.80 -7.13 -10.22
CA TYR A 67 10.55 -5.69 -10.29
C TYR A 67 10.34 -5.12 -8.88
N PRO A 68 11.42 -4.94 -8.10
CA PRO A 68 11.29 -4.44 -6.73
C PRO A 68 10.74 -3.01 -6.71
N PRO A 69 10.03 -2.61 -5.63
CA PRO A 69 9.63 -1.22 -5.46
C PRO A 69 10.86 -0.31 -5.49
N PRO A 70 10.75 0.92 -6.03
CA PRO A 70 11.88 1.82 -6.14
C PRO A 70 12.57 2.02 -4.79
N PRO A 71 13.91 1.89 -4.73
CA PRO A 71 14.65 2.17 -3.51
C PRO A 71 14.47 3.63 -3.08
N PHE A 72 14.59 3.89 -1.78
CA PHE A 72 14.53 5.26 -1.24
C PHE A 72 15.65 6.16 -1.76
N TYR A 73 16.79 5.59 -2.19
CA TYR A 73 17.83 6.30 -2.91
C TYR A 73 17.83 5.85 -4.38
N PRO A 74 17.80 6.75 -5.38
CA PRO A 74 17.98 8.21 -5.29
C PRO A 74 16.67 9.01 -5.18
N ARG A 75 15.55 8.38 -4.75
CA ARG A 75 14.26 9.09 -4.58
C ARG A 75 14.37 10.28 -3.63
N PHE A 76 15.16 10.13 -2.57
CA PHE A 76 15.65 11.21 -1.72
C PHE A 76 17.14 11.36 -1.97
N GLN A 77 17.55 12.53 -2.48
CA GLN A 77 18.91 12.77 -2.95
C GLN A 77 19.85 13.22 -1.82
N SER A 78 19.29 13.63 -0.68
CA SER A 78 20.03 14.06 0.49
C SER A 78 19.46 13.48 1.80
N PRO A 79 20.30 13.36 2.84
CA PRO A 79 19.83 13.03 4.18
C PRO A 79 18.79 14.03 4.72
N GLU A 80 18.87 15.29 4.31
CA GLU A 80 17.93 16.34 4.70
C GLU A 80 16.51 16.06 4.15
N GLU A 81 16.40 15.76 2.85
CA GLU A 81 15.12 15.39 2.21
C GLU A 81 14.50 14.15 2.86
N TRP A 82 15.32 13.15 3.16
CA TRP A 82 14.87 11.95 3.88
C TRP A 82 14.33 12.28 5.28
N ASN A 83 15.00 13.15 6.02
CA ASN A 83 14.58 13.53 7.37
C ASN A 83 13.30 14.37 7.37
N GLU A 84 13.11 15.24 6.38
CA GLU A 84 11.85 15.99 6.20
C GLU A 84 10.69 15.04 5.88
N TYR A 85 10.89 14.11 4.93
CA TYR A 85 9.90 13.09 4.61
C TYR A 85 9.49 12.29 5.85
N ARG A 86 10.46 11.77 6.61
CA ARG A 86 10.15 11.03 7.84
C ARG A 86 9.43 11.85 8.89
N ARG A 87 9.74 13.15 9.01
CA ARG A 87 9.06 14.04 9.97
C ARG A 87 7.60 14.23 9.60
N ALA A 88 7.30 14.46 8.33
CA ALA A 88 5.92 14.60 7.85
C ALA A 88 5.13 13.30 8.07
N ASP A 89 5.70 12.16 7.66
CA ASP A 89 5.09 10.83 7.83
C ASP A 89 4.80 10.51 9.31
N GLN A 90 5.71 10.86 10.22
CA GLN A 90 5.51 10.68 11.66
C GLN A 90 4.35 11.52 12.22
N VAL A 91 4.19 12.76 11.74
CA VAL A 91 3.09 13.64 12.17
C VAL A 91 1.76 13.08 11.71
N ASP A 92 1.66 12.68 10.45
CA ASP A 92 0.44 12.08 9.88
C ASP A 92 0.09 10.77 10.58
N TYR A 93 1.09 9.92 10.85
CA TYR A 93 0.92 8.69 11.60
C TYR A 93 0.37 8.95 13.01
N ASN A 94 0.97 9.88 13.76
CA ASN A 94 0.52 10.19 15.12
C ASN A 94 -0.92 10.71 15.12
N ALA A 95 -1.30 11.57 14.17
CA ALA A 95 -2.67 12.07 14.08
C ALA A 95 -3.70 10.96 13.83
N ILE A 96 -3.35 9.95 13.01
CA ILE A 96 -4.21 8.77 12.79
C ILE A 96 -4.32 7.94 14.08
N MET A 97 -3.20 7.73 14.79
CA MET A 97 -3.19 6.96 16.03
C MET A 97 -3.99 7.63 17.14
N ASP A 98 -3.86 8.95 17.33
CA ASP A 98 -4.62 9.72 18.31
C ASP A 98 -6.13 9.63 18.05
N ARG A 99 -6.53 9.72 16.77
CA ARG A 99 -7.93 9.53 16.37
C ARG A 99 -8.42 8.12 16.68
N ASN A 100 -7.63 7.10 16.33
CA ASN A 100 -8.00 5.70 16.56
C ASN A 100 -8.13 5.40 18.06
N GLU A 101 -7.24 5.94 18.89
CA GLU A 101 -7.30 5.82 20.35
C GLU A 101 -8.57 6.46 20.91
N ALA A 102 -8.91 7.68 20.45
CA ALA A 102 -10.15 8.34 20.86
C ALA A 102 -11.40 7.51 20.50
N VAL A 103 -11.46 6.97 19.28
CA VAL A 103 -12.56 6.10 18.82
C VAL A 103 -12.65 4.83 19.66
N PHE A 104 -11.50 4.22 19.98
CA PHE A 104 -11.47 3.02 20.82
C PHE A 104 -12.08 3.28 22.21
N TYR A 105 -11.66 4.34 22.90
CA TYR A 105 -12.16 4.65 24.24
C TYR A 105 -13.63 5.07 24.25
N GLU A 106 -14.11 5.74 23.20
CA GLU A 106 -15.52 6.04 23.01
C GLU A 106 -16.35 4.74 22.92
N GLN A 107 -15.95 3.82 22.05
CA GLN A 107 -16.62 2.53 21.85
C GLN A 107 -16.57 1.66 23.11
N TYR A 108 -15.41 1.58 23.75
CA TYR A 108 -15.23 0.84 25.00
C TYR A 108 -16.11 1.40 26.11
N GLY A 109 -16.15 2.72 26.28
CA GLY A 109 -17.01 3.37 27.26
C GLY A 109 -18.51 3.12 26.99
N ALA A 110 -18.93 3.11 25.73
CA ALA A 110 -20.30 2.75 25.36
C ALA A 110 -20.64 1.30 25.71
N HIS A 111 -19.71 0.37 25.45
CA HIS A 111 -19.87 -1.04 25.81
C HIS A 111 -20.00 -1.24 27.33
N MET A 112 -19.16 -0.57 28.13
CA MET A 112 -19.21 -0.68 29.60
C MET A 112 -20.54 -0.18 30.17
N ARG A 113 -21.05 0.98 29.70
CA ARG A 113 -22.36 1.49 30.13
C ARG A 113 -23.51 0.53 29.80
N ALA A 114 -23.48 -0.06 28.62
CA ALA A 114 -24.50 -1.04 28.20
C ALA A 114 -24.48 -2.35 29.03
N GLN A 115 -23.36 -2.67 29.68
CA GLN A 115 -23.26 -3.80 30.62
C GLN A 115 -23.72 -3.45 32.03
N GLU A 116 -23.61 -2.19 32.47
CA GLU A 116 -24.08 -1.74 33.79
C GLU A 116 -25.61 -1.58 33.85
N GLU A 117 -26.27 -1.42 32.69
CA GLU A 117 -27.73 -1.29 32.58
C GLU A 117 -28.48 -2.63 32.46
N GLN A 118 -27.78 -3.77 32.56
CA GLN A 118 -28.34 -5.14 32.59
C GLN A 118 -28.26 -5.77 33.99
#